data_AF-A0AAJ0UKK9-F1
#
_entry.id   AF-A0AAJ0UKK9-F1
#
_cell.length_a   1.000
_cell.length_b   1.000
_cell.length_c   1.000
_cell.angle_alpha   90.00
_cell.angle_beta   90.00
_cell.angle_gamma   90.00
#
_symmetry.space_group_name_H-M   'P 1'
#
loop_
_entity.id
_entity.type
_entity.pdbx_description
1 polymer ?
#
loop_
_entity_poly.entity_id
_entity_poly.type
_entity_poly.pdbx_seq_one_letter_code
_entity_poly.pdbx_strand_id
1 'polypeptide(L)' 'TVGVVRTIGTAEPARGGLTKVALRLPVCASRGDRAAISRQVMGRWRLVGVGEIA' A
#
# COMPACT_ATOMS: atom_id res chain seq x y z
N THR A 1 -2.05 -4.15 -1.02
CA THR A 1 -3.19 -4.98 -1.44
C THR A 1 -4.44 -4.19 -1.26
N VAL A 2 -5.26 -4.07 -2.31
CA VAL A 2 -6.55 -3.38 -2.25
C VAL A 2 -7.58 -4.36 -2.78
N GLY A 3 -8.53 -4.77 -1.92
CA GLY A 3 -9.42 -5.89 -2.21
C GLY A 3 -8.63 -7.15 -2.60
N VAL A 4 -8.94 -7.71 -3.79
CA VAL A 4 -8.28 -8.91 -4.33
C VAL A 4 -6.99 -8.61 -5.11
N VAL A 5 -6.69 -7.34 -5.39
CA VAL A 5 -5.55 -6.94 -6.24
C VAL A 5 -4.30 -6.65 -5.40
N ARG A 6 -3.15 -7.14 -5.88
CA ARG A 6 -1.83 -6.90 -5.30
C ARG A 6 -0.93 -6.27 -6.34
N THR A 7 -0.29 -5.18 -5.96
CA THR A 7 0.72 -4.48 -6.75
C THR A 7 1.87 -4.09 -5.83
N ILE A 8 3.05 -3.91 -6.41
CA ILE A 8 4.20 -3.34 -5.71
C ILE A 8 4.30 -1.85 -6.03
N GLY A 9 4.83 -1.07 -5.10
CA GLY A 9 5.04 0.35 -5.30
C GLY A 9 6.15 0.88 -4.40
N THR A 10 6.67 2.04 -4.78
CA THR A 10 7.67 2.77 -4.00
C THR A 10 6.95 3.79 -3.13
N ALA A 11 7.15 3.71 -1.81
CA ALA A 11 6.56 4.63 -0.86
C ALA A 11 7.48 5.84 -0.64
N GLU A 12 6.90 7.03 -0.62
CA GLU A 12 7.54 8.24 -0.11
C GLU A 12 7.50 8.25 1.44
N PRO A 13 8.41 9.01 2.10
CA PRO A 13 8.42 9.13 3.56
C PRO A 13 7.06 9.56 4.11
N ALA A 14 6.60 8.83 5.12
CA ALA A 14 5.32 9.12 5.77
C ALA A 14 5.38 10.46 6.53
N ARG A 15 4.30 11.24 6.45
CA ARG A 15 4.12 12.48 7.20
C ARG A 15 2.70 12.50 7.76
N GLY A 16 2.57 12.72 9.07
CA GLY A 16 1.26 12.81 9.72
C GLY A 16 0.37 11.58 9.55
N GLY A 17 0.95 10.37 9.46
CA GLY A 17 0.21 9.13 9.25
C GLY A 17 -0.22 8.85 7.80
N LEU A 18 0.12 9.75 6.87
CA LEU A 18 -0.13 9.59 5.44
C LEU A 18 1.17 9.30 4.70
N THR A 19 1.10 8.46 3.67
CA THR A 19 2.21 8.17 2.77
C THR A 19 1.68 8.12 1.35
N LYS A 20 2.44 8.70 0.41
CA LYS A 20 2.19 8.56 -1.02
C LYS A 20 2.94 7.35 -1.55
N VAL A 21 2.28 6.54 -2.37
CA VAL A 21 2.88 5.34 -2.97
C VAL A 21 2.73 5.40 -4.48
N ALA A 22 3.86 5.36 -5.19
CA ALA A 22 3.89 5.21 -6.64
C ALA A 22 3.75 3.72 -7.00
N LEU A 23 2.60 3.33 -7.56
CA LEU A 23 2.31 1.95 -7.92
C LEU A 23 2.97 1.57 -9.25
N ARG A 24 3.52 0.36 -9.35
CA ARG A 24 4.11 -0.16 -10.58
C ARG A 24 3.06 -0.64 -11.59
N LEU A 25 1.99 -1.25 -11.08
CA LEU A 25 0.81 -1.60 -11.86
C LEU A 25 -0.38 -0.79 -11.33
N PRO A 26 -1.22 -0.22 -12.23
CA PRO A 26 -2.40 0.52 -11.83
C PRO A 26 -3.39 -0.41 -11.12
N VAL A 27 -4.14 0.15 -10.16
CA VAL A 27 -5.17 -0.54 -9.41
C VAL A 27 -6.43 0.31 -9.46
N CYS A 28 -7.58 -0.33 -9.67
CA CYS A 28 -8.87 0.31 -9.53
C CYS A 28 -9.24 0.36 -8.04
N ALA A 29 -9.38 1.57 -7.49
CA ALA A 29 -9.76 1.78 -6.11
C ALA A 29 -10.44 3.15 -5.96
N SER A 30 -11.39 3.24 -5.02
CA SER A 30 -12.08 4.46 -4.64
C SER A 30 -11.48 5.08 -3.38
N ARG A 31 -11.72 6.38 -3.16
CA ARG A 31 -11.40 7.02 -1.88
C ARG A 31 -12.15 6.32 -0.74
N GLY A 32 -11.47 6.06 0.35
CA GLY A 32 -11.99 5.31 1.50
C GLY A 32 -11.81 3.79 1.40
N ASP A 33 -11.34 3.27 0.25
CA ASP A 33 -11.09 1.83 0.14
C ASP A 33 -9.94 1.40 1.06
N ARG A 34 -10.14 0.26 1.73
CA ARG A 34 -9.15 -0.31 2.62
C ARG A 34 -7.99 -0.92 1.84
N ALA A 35 -6.78 -0.55 2.24
CA ALA A 35 -5.54 -1.07 1.70
C ALA A 35 -4.68 -1.72 2.80
N ALA A 36 -4.21 -2.93 2.53
CA ALA A 36 -3.18 -3.57 3.35
C ALA A 36 -1.79 -3.28 2.78
N ILE A 37 -0.87 -2.81 3.62
CA ILE A 37 0.51 -2.50 3.26
C ILE A 37 1.39 -3.66 3.72
N SER A 38 2.11 -4.26 2.77
CA SER A 38 3.09 -5.30 3.03
C SER A 38 4.47 -4.83 2.61
N ARG A 39 5.50 -5.18 3.38
CA ARG A 39 6.89 -4.86 3.09
C ARG A 39 7.72 -6.14 3.04
N GLN A 40 8.65 -6.21 2.11
CA GLN A 40 9.62 -7.28 2.07
C GLN A 40 10.69 -7.05 3.14
N VAL A 41 10.85 -8.02 4.04
CA VAL A 41 11.83 -8.00 5.13
C VAL A 41 12.51 -9.36 5.14
N MET A 42 13.83 -9.37 4.92
CA MET A 42 14.65 -10.60 4.84
C MET A 42 14.07 -11.64 3.87
N GLY A 43 13.74 -11.19 2.66
CA GLY A 43 13.22 -12.04 1.59
C GLY A 43 11.75 -12.44 1.70
N ARG A 44 11.08 -12.18 2.82
CA ARG A 44 9.66 -12.53 3.03
C ARG A 44 8.78 -11.29 3.10
N TRP A 45 7.58 -11.37 2.55
CA TRP A 45 6.57 -10.32 2.70
C TRP A 45 5.94 -10.42 4.09
N ARG A 46 5.92 -9.29 4.79
CA ARG A 46 5.25 -9.14 6.08
C ARG A 46 4.20 -8.05 5.97
N LEU A 47 3.01 -8.30 6.50
CA LEU A 47 2.02 -7.27 6.71
C LEU A 47 2.58 -6.26 7.73
N VAL A 48 2.65 -4.99 7.36
CA VAL A 48 3.20 -3.92 8.22
C VAL A 48 2.14 -2.92 8.67
N GLY A 49 0.98 -2.89 8.00
CA GLY A 49 -0.12 -2.03 8.40
C GLY A 49 -1.33 -2.14 7.48
N VAL A 50 -2.40 -1.49 7.90
CA VAL A 50 -3.64 -1.30 7.14
C VAL A 50 -3.99 0.18 7.16
N GLY A 51 -4.63 0.66 6.11
CA GLY A 51 -5.07 2.04 5.99
C GLY A 51 -6.14 2.19 4.94
N GLU A 52 -6.49 3.43 4.64
CA GLU A 52 -7.51 3.78 3.66
C GLU A 52 -6.89 4.67 2.57
N ILE A 53 -7.43 4.57 1.35
CA ILE A 53 -7.00 5.39 0.22
C ILE A 53 -7.59 6.79 0.38
N ALA A 54 -6.72 7.79 0.56
CA ALA A 54 -7.07 9.20 0.71
C ALA A 54 -7.03 9.97 -0.61
#